data_AF-A0A925V4M4-F1
#
_entry.id   AF-A0A925V4M4-F1
#
_cell.length_a   1.000
_cell.length_b   1.000
_cell.length_c   1.000
_cell.angle_alpha   90.00
_cell.angle_beta   90.00
_cell.angle_gamma   90.00
#
_symmetry.space_group_name_H-M   'P 1'
#
loop_
_entity.id
_entity.type
_entity.pdbx_description
1 polymer ?
#
loop_
_entity_poly.entity_id
_entity_poly.type
_entity_poly.pdbx_seq_one_letter_code
_entity_poly.pdbx_strand_id
1 'polypeptide(L)'
;MHDARLVAGVFMASLAYAVVRYNVFGAVDWQQLPVFVTNKAVSVAGLAMLGISRVVVDKARRKQLGLVGAALSGLHVLLSLMVLEPSYLAKLYLPNGAMTGSAELSMLTGAVATVLLGWLLYATVQRPLDVQSSGVSLVRGLGRFVLVLVAAHVAFIGWAGWLDVATWPGRLPPITLLSFAIALGFCLLPKARRPAA
;
A
#
# COMPACT_ATOMS: atom_id res chain seq x y z
N MET A 1 -16.74 16.12 -1.90
CA MET A 1 -15.61 17.04 -1.57
C MET A 1 -14.71 16.54 -0.45
N HIS A 2 -15.23 15.90 0.61
CA HIS A 2 -14.39 15.48 1.75
C HIS A 2 -13.40 14.36 1.38
N ASP A 3 -13.81 13.37 0.58
CA ASP A 3 -12.91 12.26 0.23
C ASP A 3 -11.80 12.67 -0.73
N ALA A 4 -12.04 13.62 -1.64
CA ALA A 4 -10.98 14.16 -2.50
C ALA A 4 -9.90 14.87 -1.68
N ARG A 5 -10.31 15.66 -0.67
CA ARG A 5 -9.37 16.31 0.27
C ARG A 5 -8.61 15.28 1.11
N LEU A 6 -9.27 14.20 1.55
CA LEU A 6 -8.63 13.10 2.27
C LEU A 6 -7.56 12.41 1.40
N VAL A 7 -7.91 12.03 0.18
CA VAL A 7 -6.99 11.37 -0.76
C VAL A 7 -5.79 12.28 -1.03
N ALA A 8 -6.04 13.55 -1.37
CA ALA A 8 -4.98 14.53 -1.63
C ALA A 8 -4.10 14.75 -0.39
N GLY A 9 -4.69 14.90 0.79
CA GLY A 9 -3.95 15.09 2.04
C GLY A 9 -3.05 13.90 2.37
N VAL A 10 -3.56 12.67 2.26
CA VAL A 10 -2.78 11.45 2.50
C VAL A 10 -1.65 11.31 1.47
N PHE A 11 -1.93 11.57 0.19
CA PHE A 11 -0.90 11.54 -0.85
C PHE A 11 0.20 12.59 -0.59
N MET A 12 -0.18 13.84 -0.33
CA MET A 12 0.77 14.93 -0.08
C MET A 12 1.61 14.68 1.17
N ALA A 13 1.01 14.16 2.25
CA ALA A 13 1.75 13.78 3.44
C ALA A 13 2.74 12.63 3.16
N SER A 14 2.31 11.63 2.39
CA SER A 14 3.16 10.50 2.00
C SER A 14 4.32 10.94 1.09
N LEU A 15 4.06 11.88 0.18
CA LEU A 15 5.06 12.46 -0.71
C LEU A 15 6.05 13.32 0.05
N ALA A 16 5.59 14.21 0.92
CA ALA A 16 6.46 15.02 1.77
C ALA A 16 7.36 14.12 2.62
N TYR A 17 6.81 13.07 3.23
CA TYR A 17 7.59 12.09 3.97
C TYR A 17 8.64 11.39 3.11
N ALA A 18 8.26 10.94 1.91
CA ALA A 18 9.18 10.28 0.98
C ALA A 18 10.30 11.22 0.53
N VAL A 19 9.99 12.47 0.16
CA VAL A 19 10.99 13.47 -0.24
C VAL A 19 11.98 13.73 0.89
N VAL A 20 11.48 14.01 2.10
CA VAL A 20 12.35 14.28 3.25
C VAL A 20 13.25 13.07 3.57
N ARG A 21 12.70 11.86 3.54
CA ARG A 21 13.46 10.65 3.88
C ARG A 21 14.47 10.24 2.79
N TYR A 22 14.10 10.32 1.52
CA TYR A 22 14.91 9.75 0.42
C TYR A 22 15.79 10.78 -0.26
N ASN A 23 15.33 12.02 -0.45
CA ASN A 23 16.09 13.06 -1.15
C ASN A 23 16.82 14.02 -0.21
N VAL A 24 16.23 14.37 0.95
CA VAL A 24 16.85 15.33 1.89
C VAL A 24 17.82 14.61 2.83
N PHE A 25 17.35 13.59 3.55
CA PHE A 25 18.21 12.80 4.47
C PHE A 25 18.84 11.57 3.82
N GLY A 26 18.22 11.06 2.75
CA GLY A 26 18.79 10.00 1.93
C GLY A 26 19.64 10.60 0.80
N ALA A 27 20.44 9.75 0.17
CA ALA A 27 21.28 10.15 -0.96
C ALA A 27 20.62 9.84 -2.33
N VAL A 28 19.28 9.84 -2.42
CA VAL A 28 18.59 9.58 -3.69
C VAL A 28 18.58 10.84 -4.54
N ASP A 29 19.09 10.71 -5.77
CA ASP A 29 19.10 11.80 -6.75
C ASP A 29 17.70 12.35 -7.00
N TRP A 30 17.58 13.68 -7.09
CA TRP A 30 16.33 14.38 -7.38
C TRP A 30 15.72 14.00 -8.73
N GLN A 31 16.53 13.55 -9.69
CA GLN A 31 16.06 13.00 -10.96
C GLN A 31 15.21 11.73 -10.77
N GLN A 32 15.36 11.02 -9.66
CA GLN A 32 14.55 9.85 -9.33
C GLN A 32 13.22 10.21 -8.63
N LEU A 33 12.95 11.49 -8.36
CA LEU A 33 11.71 11.95 -7.76
C LEU A 33 10.43 11.51 -8.52
N PRO A 34 10.35 11.63 -9.86
CA PRO A 34 9.09 11.40 -10.59
C PRO A 34 8.59 9.95 -10.51
N VAL A 35 9.50 8.97 -10.51
CA VAL A 35 9.14 7.55 -10.49
C VAL A 35 9.48 6.94 -9.15
N PHE A 36 10.76 6.83 -8.78
CA PHE A 36 11.19 6.05 -7.62
C PHE A 36 10.61 6.57 -6.29
N VAL A 37 10.69 7.88 -6.05
CA VAL A 37 10.23 8.50 -4.78
C VAL A 37 8.72 8.64 -4.78
N THR A 38 8.12 9.12 -5.87
CA THR A 38 6.66 9.24 -6.01
C THR A 38 5.97 7.88 -5.88
N ASN A 39 6.56 6.79 -6.39
CA ASN A 39 6.05 5.43 -6.21
C ASN A 39 5.89 5.06 -4.72
N LYS A 40 6.79 5.52 -3.84
CA LYS A 40 6.64 5.30 -2.39
C LYS A 40 5.44 6.02 -1.80
N ALA A 41 5.17 7.25 -2.28
CA ALA A 41 4.01 8.02 -1.84
C ALA A 41 2.69 7.39 -2.34
N VAL A 42 2.66 7.00 -3.61
CA VAL A 42 1.51 6.33 -4.25
C VAL A 42 1.16 5.04 -3.52
N SER A 43 2.15 4.21 -3.15
CA SER A 43 1.90 2.94 -2.47
C SER A 43 1.30 3.11 -1.08
N VAL A 44 1.81 4.05 -0.29
CA VAL A 44 1.28 4.36 1.05
C VAL A 44 -0.14 4.93 0.95
N ALA A 45 -0.39 5.85 0.02
CA ALA A 45 -1.71 6.42 -0.20
C ALA A 45 -2.72 5.36 -0.66
N GLY A 46 -2.32 4.46 -1.58
CA GLY A 46 -3.15 3.34 -2.02
C GLY A 46 -3.52 2.40 -0.87
N LEU A 47 -2.54 2.00 -0.07
CA LEU A 47 -2.75 1.19 1.13
C LEU A 47 -3.70 1.86 2.13
N ALA A 48 -3.50 3.15 2.40
CA ALA A 48 -4.37 3.90 3.30
C ALA A 48 -5.82 3.91 2.81
N MET A 49 -6.06 4.18 1.52
CA MET A 49 -7.42 4.19 0.96
C MET A 49 -8.07 2.80 1.00
N LEU A 50 -7.33 1.73 0.70
CA LEU A 50 -7.79 0.35 0.85
C LEU A 50 -8.15 0.03 2.31
N GLY A 51 -7.29 0.41 3.24
CA GLY A 51 -7.51 0.23 4.68
C GLY A 51 -8.74 0.97 5.19
N ILE A 52 -8.89 2.26 4.84
CA ILE A 52 -10.05 3.08 5.23
C ILE A 52 -11.33 2.49 4.63
N SER A 53 -11.31 2.04 3.36
CA SER A 53 -12.47 1.42 2.73
C SER A 53 -13.02 0.24 3.54
N ARG A 54 -12.14 -0.55 4.19
CA ARG A 54 -12.53 -1.71 5.01
C ARG A 54 -13.25 -1.32 6.30
N VAL A 55 -12.99 -0.14 6.86
CA VAL A 55 -13.59 0.30 8.14
C VAL A 55 -14.79 1.24 7.95
N VAL A 56 -14.96 1.85 6.77
CA VAL A 56 -16.08 2.73 6.47
C VAL A 56 -17.40 1.95 6.31
N VAL A 57 -18.41 2.38 7.08
CA VAL A 57 -19.76 1.78 7.07
C VAL A 57 -20.53 2.14 5.80
N ASP A 58 -20.47 3.42 5.40
CA ASP A 58 -21.21 3.91 4.25
C ASP A 58 -20.76 3.19 2.96
N LYS A 59 -21.73 2.63 2.23
CA LYS A 59 -21.45 1.75 1.08
C LYS A 59 -20.83 2.52 -0.08
N ALA A 60 -21.37 3.71 -0.38
CA ALA A 60 -20.93 4.52 -1.51
C ALA A 60 -19.50 5.03 -1.28
N ARG A 61 -19.24 5.57 -0.09
CA ARG A 61 -17.92 6.03 0.32
C ARG A 61 -16.91 4.90 0.39
N ARG A 62 -17.28 3.74 0.94
CA ARG A 62 -16.42 2.53 0.93
C ARG A 62 -16.04 2.13 -0.49
N LYS A 63 -17.01 2.06 -1.41
CA LYS A 63 -16.76 1.73 -2.81
C LYS A 63 -15.79 2.74 -3.43
N GLN A 64 -16.05 4.04 -3.26
CA GLN A 64 -15.20 5.10 -3.81
C GLN A 64 -13.76 5.01 -3.29
N LEU A 65 -13.56 4.90 -1.98
CA LEU A 65 -12.24 4.79 -1.37
C LEU A 65 -11.53 3.49 -1.80
N GLY A 66 -12.25 2.37 -1.88
CA GLY A 66 -11.71 1.11 -2.37
C GLY A 66 -11.24 1.18 -3.82
N LEU A 67 -12.01 1.83 -4.70
CA LEU A 67 -11.64 2.04 -6.10
C LEU A 67 -10.42 2.96 -6.24
N VAL A 68 -10.37 4.06 -5.48
CA VAL A 68 -9.19 4.94 -5.46
C VAL A 68 -7.95 4.20 -4.94
N GLY A 69 -8.10 3.46 -3.83
CA GLY A 69 -7.02 2.64 -3.28
C GLY A 69 -6.51 1.59 -4.27
N ALA A 70 -7.41 0.97 -5.03
CA ALA A 70 -7.04 0.02 -6.06
C ALA A 70 -6.36 0.68 -7.26
N ALA A 71 -6.82 1.86 -7.71
CA ALA A 71 -6.17 2.60 -8.78
C ALA A 71 -4.75 3.03 -8.40
N LEU A 72 -4.55 3.55 -7.19
CA LEU A 72 -3.22 3.89 -6.67
C LEU A 72 -2.33 2.66 -6.50
N SER A 73 -2.88 1.52 -6.06
CA SER A 73 -2.13 0.27 -5.97
C SER A 73 -1.73 -0.25 -7.36
N GLY A 74 -2.61 -0.13 -8.35
CA GLY A 74 -2.29 -0.44 -9.75
C GLY A 74 -1.17 0.46 -10.28
N LEU A 75 -1.24 1.77 -10.03
CA LEU A 75 -0.17 2.70 -10.38
C LEU A 75 1.14 2.33 -9.67
N HIS A 76 1.10 1.98 -8.39
CA HIS A 76 2.27 1.49 -7.67
C HIS A 76 2.90 0.25 -8.33
N VAL A 77 2.09 -0.72 -8.77
CA VAL A 77 2.58 -1.90 -9.50
C VAL A 77 3.30 -1.47 -10.79
N LEU A 78 2.67 -0.62 -11.61
CA LEU A 78 3.26 -0.14 -12.86
C LEU A 78 4.58 0.60 -12.64
N LEU A 79 4.61 1.54 -11.68
CA LEU A 79 5.82 2.29 -11.33
C LEU A 79 6.91 1.38 -10.74
N SER A 80 6.53 0.34 -10.01
CA SER A 80 7.48 -0.62 -9.45
C SER A 80 8.12 -1.49 -10.53
N LEU A 81 7.35 -1.91 -11.53
CA LEU A 81 7.87 -2.65 -12.69
C LEU A 81 8.88 -1.81 -13.48
N MET A 82 8.67 -0.49 -13.60
CA MET A 82 9.61 0.42 -14.28
C MET A 82 10.97 0.54 -13.57
N VAL A 83 11.04 0.28 -12.26
CA VAL A 83 12.27 0.39 -11.45
C VAL A 83 12.73 -0.97 -10.91
N LEU A 84 12.20 -2.08 -11.44
CA LEU A 84 12.50 -3.43 -10.99
C LEU A 84 13.83 -3.92 -11.59
N GLU A 85 14.91 -3.26 -11.20
CA GLU A 85 16.26 -3.61 -11.61
C GLU A 85 17.30 -3.36 -10.49
N PRO A 86 18.46 -4.03 -10.54
CA PRO A 86 19.47 -3.95 -9.47
C PRO A 86 20.02 -2.53 -9.22
N SER A 87 20.08 -1.67 -10.24
CA SER A 87 20.55 -0.28 -10.12
C SER A 87 19.68 0.56 -9.18
N TYR A 88 18.37 0.34 -9.16
CA TYR A 88 17.42 1.02 -8.27
C TYR A 88 17.21 0.28 -6.95
N LEU A 89 17.27 -1.05 -6.97
CA LEU A 89 16.82 -1.91 -5.88
C LEU A 89 17.88 -2.91 -5.42
N ALA A 90 19.15 -2.48 -5.34
CA ALA A 90 20.29 -3.35 -5.03
C ALA A 90 20.08 -4.33 -3.86
N LYS A 91 19.36 -3.91 -2.81
CA LYS A 91 19.06 -4.77 -1.64
C LYS A 91 18.17 -5.99 -1.95
N LEU A 92 17.47 -5.97 -3.08
CA LEU A 92 16.60 -7.07 -3.52
C LEU A 92 17.34 -8.10 -4.37
N TYR A 93 18.57 -7.83 -4.79
CA TYR A 93 19.32 -8.66 -5.72
C TYR A 93 20.63 -9.16 -5.13
N LEU A 94 21.02 -10.36 -5.56
CA LEU A 94 22.33 -10.95 -5.34
C LEU A 94 23.33 -10.41 -6.38
N PRO A 95 24.65 -10.53 -6.16
CA PRO A 95 25.67 -10.06 -7.10
C PRO A 95 25.57 -10.66 -8.51
N ASN A 96 24.95 -11.84 -8.65
CA ASN A 96 24.71 -12.50 -9.93
C ASN A 96 23.43 -12.00 -10.66
N GLY A 97 22.75 -10.99 -10.12
CA GLY A 97 21.53 -10.42 -10.69
C GLY A 97 20.24 -11.18 -10.37
N ALA A 98 20.31 -12.32 -9.66
CA ALA A 98 19.12 -13.02 -9.17
C ALA A 98 18.50 -12.27 -7.98
N MET A 99 17.19 -12.42 -7.77
CA MET A 99 16.55 -11.89 -6.56
C MET A 99 17.00 -12.67 -5.32
N THR A 100 17.05 -11.99 -4.17
CA THR A 100 17.18 -12.67 -2.88
C THR A 100 15.89 -13.44 -2.57
N GLY A 101 15.95 -14.53 -1.79
CA GLY A 101 14.74 -15.27 -1.41
C GLY A 101 13.68 -14.40 -0.71
N SER A 102 14.11 -13.40 0.06
CA SER A 102 13.19 -12.40 0.63
C SER A 102 12.54 -11.52 -0.43
N ALA A 103 13.27 -11.12 -1.47
CA ALA A 103 12.70 -10.35 -2.57
C ALA A 103 11.70 -11.20 -3.36
N GLU A 104 12.00 -12.48 -3.63
CA GLU A 104 11.06 -13.40 -4.31
C GLU A 104 9.75 -13.56 -3.52
N LEU A 105 9.82 -13.79 -2.20
CA LEU A 105 8.63 -13.90 -1.35
C LEU A 105 7.84 -12.59 -1.29
N SER A 106 8.53 -11.44 -1.31
CA SER A 106 7.88 -10.14 -1.42
C SER A 106 7.15 -9.99 -2.76
N MET A 107 7.79 -10.34 -3.88
CA MET A 107 7.16 -10.27 -5.20
C MET A 107 5.96 -11.20 -5.30
N LEU A 108 6.07 -12.43 -4.79
CA LEU A 108 4.97 -13.40 -4.77
C LEU A 108 3.76 -12.88 -3.98
N THR A 109 3.98 -12.39 -2.76
CA THR A 109 2.89 -11.85 -1.93
C THR A 109 2.26 -10.60 -2.55
N GLY A 110 3.05 -9.72 -3.17
CA GLY A 110 2.57 -8.56 -3.92
C GLY A 110 1.74 -8.95 -5.16
N ALA A 111 2.18 -9.96 -5.91
CA ALA A 111 1.47 -10.48 -7.07
C ALA A 111 0.12 -11.10 -6.69
N VAL A 112 0.09 -11.96 -5.67
CA VAL A 112 -1.15 -12.57 -5.16
C VAL A 112 -2.10 -11.48 -4.64
N ALA A 113 -1.60 -10.50 -3.88
CA ALA A 113 -2.41 -9.37 -3.42
C ALA A 113 -3.04 -8.59 -4.59
N THR A 114 -2.28 -8.37 -5.67
CA THR A 114 -2.74 -7.66 -6.87
C THR A 114 -3.85 -8.44 -7.58
N VAL A 115 -3.71 -9.76 -7.75
CA VAL A 115 -4.75 -10.61 -8.35
C VAL A 115 -6.04 -10.57 -7.52
N LEU A 116 -5.93 -10.70 -6.20
CA LEU A 116 -7.08 -10.66 -5.30
C LEU A 116 -7.75 -9.27 -5.26
N LEU A 117 -6.97 -8.20 -5.40
CA LEU A 117 -7.49 -6.85 -5.54
C LEU A 117 -8.23 -6.68 -6.87
N GLY A 118 -7.69 -7.23 -7.97
CA GLY A 118 -8.38 -7.31 -9.26
C GLY A 118 -9.72 -8.06 -9.18
N TRP A 119 -9.76 -9.17 -8.44
CA TRP A 119 -11.00 -9.90 -8.17
C TRP A 119 -12.02 -9.06 -7.38
N LEU A 120 -11.58 -8.33 -6.36
CA LEU A 120 -12.44 -7.40 -5.63
C LEU A 120 -12.97 -6.27 -6.53
N LEU A 121 -12.14 -5.76 -7.46
CA LEU A 121 -12.54 -4.77 -8.44
C LEU A 121 -13.63 -5.32 -9.37
N TYR A 122 -13.41 -6.51 -9.92
CA TYR A 122 -14.37 -7.21 -10.76
C TYR A 122 -15.70 -7.41 -10.02
N ALA A 123 -15.66 -7.93 -8.80
CA ALA A 123 -16.85 -8.10 -7.97
C ALA A 123 -17.58 -6.77 -7.67
N THR A 124 -16.84 -5.66 -7.56
CA THR A 124 -17.40 -4.31 -7.35
C THR A 124 -18.13 -3.78 -8.58
N VAL A 125 -17.67 -4.13 -9.78
CA VAL A 125 -18.30 -3.73 -11.05
C VAL A 125 -19.53 -4.59 -11.33
N GLN A 126 -19.44 -5.90 -11.12
CA GLN A 126 -20.52 -6.84 -11.43
C GLN A 126 -21.71 -6.78 -10.45
N ARG A 127 -21.52 -6.25 -9.24
CA ARG A 127 -22.58 -6.16 -8.23
C ARG A 127 -22.92 -4.69 -7.96
N PRO A 128 -23.97 -4.15 -8.60
CA PRO A 128 -24.39 -2.78 -8.35
C PRO A 128 -24.83 -2.59 -6.88
N LEU A 129 -24.78 -1.33 -6.40
CA LEU A 129 -24.82 -0.98 -4.96
C LEU A 129 -26.14 -1.40 -4.27
N ASP A 130 -27.22 -1.43 -5.03
CA ASP A 130 -28.57 -1.86 -4.69
C ASP A 130 -28.64 -3.36 -4.35
N VAL A 131 -27.88 -4.20 -5.05
CA VAL A 131 -27.84 -5.66 -4.83
C VAL A 131 -26.82 -6.07 -3.77
N GLN A 132 -25.90 -5.17 -3.38
CA GLN A 132 -24.92 -5.47 -2.33
C GLN A 132 -25.59 -5.54 -0.95
N SER A 133 -25.48 -6.68 -0.27
CA SER A 133 -25.94 -6.84 1.12
C SER A 133 -25.36 -5.76 2.06
N SER A 134 -26.00 -5.52 3.21
CA SER A 134 -25.53 -4.56 4.24
C SER A 134 -24.14 -4.90 4.82
N GLY A 135 -23.54 -6.02 4.43
CA GLY A 135 -22.19 -6.41 4.80
C GLY A 135 -21.11 -5.44 4.32
N VAL A 136 -20.02 -5.38 5.09
CA VAL A 136 -18.90 -4.44 4.89
C VAL A 136 -17.93 -4.86 3.77
N SER A 137 -17.98 -6.12 3.31
CA SER A 137 -17.11 -6.63 2.23
C SER A 137 -17.91 -7.44 1.22
N LEU A 138 -17.68 -7.19 -0.07
CA LEU A 138 -18.29 -7.91 -1.20
C LEU A 138 -17.98 -9.41 -1.16
N VAL A 139 -16.73 -9.74 -0.83
CA VAL A 139 -16.25 -11.10 -0.58
C VAL A 139 -15.80 -11.15 0.88
N ARG A 140 -16.42 -12.00 1.70
CA ARG A 140 -16.15 -12.04 3.15
C ARG A 140 -14.67 -12.37 3.39
N GLY A 141 -14.00 -11.53 4.18
CA GLY A 141 -12.59 -11.74 4.58
C GLY A 141 -11.54 -11.32 3.55
N LEU A 142 -11.87 -11.27 2.25
CA LEU A 142 -10.88 -11.08 1.19
C LEU A 142 -10.11 -9.75 1.30
N GLY A 143 -10.79 -8.64 1.57
CA GLY A 143 -10.11 -7.34 1.76
C GLY A 143 -9.13 -7.34 2.94
N ARG A 144 -9.41 -8.11 4.01
CA ARG A 144 -8.46 -8.28 5.13
C ARG A 144 -7.29 -9.16 4.70
N PHE A 145 -7.54 -10.21 3.93
CA PHE A 145 -6.50 -11.07 3.41
C PHE A 145 -5.53 -10.32 2.48
N VAL A 146 -6.05 -9.42 1.62
CA VAL A 146 -5.21 -8.50 0.83
C VAL A 146 -4.30 -7.66 1.73
N LEU A 147 -4.82 -7.08 2.82
CA LEU A 147 -3.99 -6.30 3.76
C LEU A 147 -2.92 -7.16 4.46
N VAL A 148 -3.21 -8.42 4.77
CA VAL A 148 -2.20 -9.37 5.31
C VAL A 148 -1.10 -9.62 4.27
N LEU A 149 -1.46 -9.83 3.02
CA LEU A 149 -0.47 -10.02 1.94
C LEU A 149 0.35 -8.75 1.70
N VAL A 150 -0.24 -7.56 1.79
CA VAL A 150 0.51 -6.29 1.72
C VAL A 150 1.46 -6.16 2.90
N ALA A 151 1.04 -6.52 4.11
CA ALA A 151 1.92 -6.54 5.29
C ALA A 151 3.09 -7.52 5.09
N ALA A 152 2.83 -8.72 4.58
CA ALA A 152 3.89 -9.68 4.24
C ALA A 152 4.84 -9.15 3.16
N HIS A 153 4.30 -8.55 2.09
CA HIS A 153 5.06 -7.96 0.99
C HIS A 153 6.10 -6.94 1.47
N VAL A 154 5.69 -6.01 2.36
CA VAL A 154 6.60 -4.99 2.90
C VAL A 154 7.50 -5.52 4.03
N ALA A 155 7.06 -6.55 4.77
CA ALA A 155 7.88 -7.19 5.79
C ALA A 155 9.08 -7.90 5.16
N PHE A 156 8.86 -8.69 4.11
CA PHE A 156 9.94 -9.43 3.45
C PHE A 156 11.07 -8.54 2.93
N ILE A 157 10.77 -7.31 2.45
CA ILE A 157 11.79 -6.37 1.97
C ILE A 157 12.37 -5.44 3.06
N GLY A 158 11.74 -5.37 4.23
CA GLY A 158 11.99 -4.32 5.20
C GLY A 158 12.51 -4.78 6.57
N TRP A 159 12.10 -5.97 7.01
CA TRP A 159 12.14 -6.35 8.44
C TRP A 159 13.53 -6.27 9.06
N ALA A 160 14.58 -6.66 8.34
CA ALA A 160 15.95 -6.67 8.84
C ALA A 160 16.45 -5.28 9.29
N GLY A 161 15.93 -4.19 8.69
CA GLY A 161 16.32 -2.81 9.02
C GLY A 161 15.33 -2.05 9.90
N TRP A 162 14.25 -2.69 10.36
CA TRP A 162 13.17 -2.00 11.08
C TRP A 162 13.51 -1.65 12.52
N LEU A 163 14.48 -2.29 13.15
CA LEU A 163 14.84 -1.99 14.55
C LEU A 163 16.21 -1.31 14.67
N ASP A 164 16.94 -1.20 13.56
CA ASP A 164 18.22 -0.51 13.52
C ASP A 164 18.03 0.99 13.23
N VAL A 165 17.60 1.71 14.26
CA VAL A 165 17.35 3.16 14.22
C VAL A 165 18.60 3.96 13.87
N ALA A 166 19.80 3.41 14.04
CA ALA A 166 21.06 4.06 13.65
C ALA A 166 21.21 4.16 12.13
N THR A 167 20.64 3.22 11.38
CA THR A 167 20.73 3.18 9.91
C THR A 167 19.66 4.00 9.20
N TRP A 168 18.73 4.61 9.95
CA TRP A 168 17.61 5.34 9.38
C TRP A 168 18.05 6.73 8.88
N PRO A 169 17.85 7.06 7.60
CA PRO A 169 18.11 8.41 7.08
C PRO A 169 17.31 9.45 7.88
N GLY A 170 18.02 10.38 8.52
CA GLY A 170 17.41 11.42 9.36
C GLY A 170 16.69 10.89 10.60
N ARG A 171 17.00 9.65 11.04
CA ARG A 171 16.25 8.93 12.10
C ARG A 171 14.76 8.74 11.77
N LEU A 172 14.39 8.81 10.49
CA LEU A 172 13.01 8.59 10.04
C LEU A 172 12.75 7.10 9.77
N PRO A 173 11.64 6.54 10.31
CA PRO A 173 11.27 5.15 10.08
C PRO A 173 11.27 4.74 8.59
N PRO A 174 11.66 3.50 8.24
CA PRO A 174 11.49 2.98 6.89
C PRO A 174 10.02 3.05 6.45
N ILE A 175 9.77 3.46 5.19
CA ILE A 175 8.40 3.43 4.64
C ILE A 175 7.80 2.03 4.72
N THR A 176 8.60 0.98 4.61
CA THR A 176 8.15 -0.41 4.75
C THR A 176 7.61 -0.70 6.16
N LEU A 177 8.20 -0.13 7.21
CA LEU A 177 7.72 -0.23 8.60
C LEU A 177 6.41 0.53 8.77
N LEU A 178 6.33 1.76 8.23
CA LEU A 178 5.10 2.55 8.28
C LEU A 178 3.95 1.84 7.56
N SER A 179 4.19 1.34 6.35
CA SER A 179 3.20 0.57 5.59
C SER A 179 2.79 -0.71 6.31
N PHE A 180 3.74 -1.42 6.93
CA PHE A 180 3.42 -2.59 7.74
C PHE A 180 2.49 -2.25 8.90
N ALA A 181 2.81 -1.20 9.66
CA ALA A 181 2.00 -0.74 10.79
C ALA A 181 0.60 -0.30 10.34
N ILE A 182 0.48 0.42 9.21
CA ILE A 182 -0.81 0.81 8.62
C ILE A 182 -1.63 -0.41 8.23
N ALA A 183 -1.04 -1.36 7.50
CA ALA A 183 -1.70 -2.58 7.07
C ALA A 183 -2.18 -3.41 8.27
N LEU A 184 -1.32 -3.59 9.29
CA LEU A 184 -1.65 -4.29 10.51
C LEU A 184 -2.75 -3.57 11.30
N GLY A 185 -2.67 -2.25 11.44
CA GLY A 185 -3.68 -1.43 12.09
C GLY A 185 -5.06 -1.63 11.45
N PHE A 186 -5.17 -1.48 10.12
CA PHE A 186 -6.43 -1.74 9.43
C PHE A 186 -6.86 -3.21 9.48
N CYS A 187 -5.93 -4.16 9.52
CA CYS A 187 -6.24 -5.58 9.74
C CYS A 187 -6.96 -5.80 11.06
N LEU A 188 -6.42 -5.23 12.15
CA LEU A 188 -6.89 -5.41 13.53
C LEU A 188 -8.11 -4.55 13.88
N LEU A 189 -8.27 -3.37 13.26
CA LEU A 189 -9.38 -2.48 13.56
C LEU A 189 -10.73 -3.20 13.40
N PRO A 190 -11.61 -3.13 14.42
CA PRO A 190 -12.94 -3.70 14.30
C PRO A 190 -13.70 -2.99 13.19
N LYS A 191 -14.62 -3.70 12.54
CA LYS A 191 -15.51 -3.05 11.57
C LYS A 191 -16.41 -2.09 12.33
N ALA A 192 -16.49 -0.83 11.88
CA ALA A 192 -17.42 0.12 12.45
C ALA A 192 -18.84 -0.46 12.36
N ARG A 193 -19.53 -0.48 13.50
CA ARG A 193 -20.93 -0.91 13.58
C ARG A 193 -21.81 0.29 13.26
N ARG A 194 -22.93 0.07 12.57
CA ARG A 194 -23.98 1.10 12.55
C ARG A 194 -24.42 1.33 14.00
N PRO A 195 -24.59 2.58 14.47
CA PRO A 195 -25.28 2.81 15.72
C PRO A 195 -26.65 2.12 15.65
N ALA A 196 -27.04 1.42 16.72
CA ALA A 196 -28.38 0.88 16.83
C ALA A 196 -29.34 2.07 16.73
N ALA A 197 -30.25 2.00 15.76
CA ALA A 197 -31.33 2.97 15.60
C ALA A 197 -32.36 2.76 16.71
#